data_AF-A0A846DU71-F1
#
_entry.id   AF-A0A846DU71-F1
#
_cell.length_a   1.000
_cell.length_b   1.000
_cell.length_c   1.000
_cell.angle_alpha   90.00
_cell.angle_beta   90.00
_cell.angle_gamma   90.00
#
_symmetry.space_group_name_H-M   'P 1'
#
loop_
_entity.id
_entity.type
_entity.pdbx_description
1 polymer ?
#
loop_
_entity_poly.entity_id
_entity_poly.type
_entity_poly.pdbx_seq_one_letter_code
_entity_poly.pdbx_strand_id
1 'polypeptide(L)'
;MKLSYRGTPYEHEPIALDMAEADRVAKYRGQEYRQRYPRHIPVPQAPLDLKYRGIAYSTYQTPEPEAVDIATHLNRTFVNSPSEPLTRHKRFIEAAQLHRANILKRLEHRIQVARSKGDVNLLQQLEVEKLQLVESQR
;
A
#
# COMPACT_ATOMS: atom_id res chain seq x y z
N MET A 1 -21.60 13.17 36.56
CA MET A 1 -22.64 12.58 35.69
C MET A 1 -22.21 11.15 35.38
N LYS A 2 -23.06 10.14 35.59
CA LYS A 2 -22.76 8.76 35.19
C LYS A 2 -22.95 8.61 33.69
N LEU A 3 -22.04 7.92 33.00
CA LEU A 3 -22.19 7.64 31.58
C LEU A 3 -23.20 6.51 31.40
N SER A 4 -24.05 6.63 30.39
CA SER A 4 -25.07 5.63 30.07
C SER A 4 -25.02 5.28 28.60
N TYR A 5 -24.95 3.99 28.28
CA TYR A 5 -25.07 3.49 26.92
C TYR A 5 -26.37 2.69 26.82
N ARG A 6 -27.26 3.06 25.89
CA ARG A 6 -28.59 2.44 25.70
C ARG A 6 -29.45 2.33 26.98
N GLY A 7 -29.37 3.34 27.86
CA GLY A 7 -30.14 3.37 29.11
C GLY A 7 -29.49 2.62 30.27
N THR A 8 -28.42 1.86 30.04
CA THR A 8 -27.67 1.18 31.11
C THR A 8 -26.52 2.08 31.58
N PRO A 9 -26.46 2.45 32.87
CA PRO A 9 -25.33 3.20 33.40
C PRO A 9 -24.09 2.31 33.43
N TYR A 10 -22.94 2.84 33.07
CA TYR A 10 -21.65 2.15 33.20
C TYR A 10 -20.64 3.04 33.91
N GLU A 11 -19.75 2.39 34.65
CA GLU A 11 -18.59 3.02 35.26
C GLU A 11 -17.46 3.03 34.22
N HIS A 12 -16.93 4.21 33.96
CA HIS A 12 -15.88 4.40 32.97
C HIS A 12 -14.57 4.66 33.71
N GLU A 13 -13.69 3.67 33.69
CA GLU A 13 -12.31 3.80 34.15
C GLU A 13 -11.42 4.07 32.93
N PRO A 14 -11.07 5.34 32.65
CA PRO A 14 -10.20 5.65 31.52
C PRO A 14 -8.82 5.02 31.75
N ILE A 15 -8.37 4.21 30.79
CA ILE A 15 -6.99 3.70 30.77
C ILE A 15 -6.06 4.89 30.48
N ALA A 16 -5.09 5.12 31.35
CA ALA A 16 -4.02 6.07 31.10
C ALA A 16 -3.15 5.55 29.95
N LEU A 17 -3.16 6.25 28.81
CA LEU A 17 -2.35 5.93 27.65
C LEU A 17 -1.17 6.90 27.58
N ASP A 18 0.03 6.37 27.39
CA ASP A 18 1.21 7.18 27.09
C ASP A 18 1.07 7.78 25.69
N MET A 19 0.97 9.10 25.64
CA MET A 19 0.84 9.85 24.39
C MET A 19 2.22 10.31 23.93
N ALA A 20 2.52 10.16 22.64
CA ALA A 20 3.70 10.77 22.06
C ALA A 20 3.50 12.30 21.99
N GLU A 21 4.53 13.06 22.40
CA GLU A 21 4.57 14.50 22.20
C GLU A 21 4.69 14.79 20.71
N ALA A 22 3.73 15.51 20.16
CA ALA A 22 3.71 15.89 18.76
C ALA A 22 4.09 17.37 18.64
N ASP A 23 5.31 17.64 18.19
CA ASP A 23 5.79 19.01 17.91
C ASP A 23 5.10 19.64 16.69
N ARG A 24 4.54 18.80 15.83
CA ARG A 24 3.94 19.23 14.55
C ARG A 24 2.46 19.50 14.70
N VAL A 25 2.09 20.76 14.51
CA VAL A 25 0.70 21.21 14.40
C VAL A 25 0.24 21.05 12.95
N ALA A 26 -0.73 20.18 12.70
CA ALA A 26 -1.37 20.08 11.40
C ALA A 26 -2.34 21.26 11.19
N LYS A 27 -2.67 21.59 9.94
CA LYS A 27 -3.72 22.58 9.62
C LYS A 27 -4.90 21.90 8.95
N TYR A 28 -6.09 22.04 9.52
CA TYR A 28 -7.35 21.56 8.93
C TYR A 28 -8.30 22.75 8.73
N ARG A 29 -8.67 23.01 7.47
CA ARG A 29 -9.55 24.14 7.08
C ARG A 29 -9.12 25.50 7.66
N GLY A 30 -7.81 25.75 7.69
CA GLY A 30 -7.23 26.98 8.22
C GLY A 30 -7.10 27.03 9.75
N GLN A 31 -7.61 26.04 10.48
CA GLN A 31 -7.41 25.91 11.92
C GLN A 31 -6.25 24.97 12.23
N GLU A 32 -5.50 25.34 13.26
CA GLU A 32 -4.43 24.51 13.81
C GLU A 32 -5.01 23.34 14.60
N TYR A 33 -4.59 22.13 14.23
CA TYR A 33 -4.98 20.87 14.87
C TYR A 33 -3.75 20.09 15.32
N ARG A 34 -3.67 19.78 16.61
CA ARG A 34 -2.60 18.96 17.18
C ARG A 34 -2.98 17.49 17.10
N GLN A 35 -2.22 16.71 16.33
CA GLN A 35 -2.42 15.27 16.26
C GLN A 35 -1.87 14.63 17.54
N ARG A 36 -2.73 13.98 18.32
CA ARG A 36 -2.33 13.19 19.48
C ARG A 36 -2.22 11.73 19.06
N TYR A 37 -1.03 11.15 19.18
CA TYR A 37 -0.78 9.77 18.79
C TYR A 37 -0.29 8.96 20.00
N PRO A 38 -0.96 7.85 20.37
CA PRO A 38 -0.45 6.95 21.41
C PRO A 38 0.93 6.43 21.04
N ARG A 39 1.84 6.34 22.01
CA ARG A 39 3.20 5.86 21.76
C ARG A 39 3.15 4.37 21.38
N HIS A 40 3.64 4.04 20.18
CA HIS A 40 3.74 2.63 19.77
C HIS A 40 4.94 1.99 20.48
N ILE A 41 4.71 0.85 21.14
CA ILE A 41 5.77 -0.03 21.63
C ILE A 41 5.90 -1.13 20.57
N PRO A 42 7.09 -1.33 19.96
CA PRO A 42 7.27 -2.43 19.03
C PRO A 42 7.07 -3.74 19.78
N VAL A 43 6.03 -4.48 19.41
CA VAL A 43 5.77 -5.81 19.96
C VAL A 43 6.70 -6.79 19.22
N PRO A 44 7.63 -7.47 19.90
CA PRO A 44 8.44 -8.49 19.26
C PRO A 44 7.54 -9.61 18.75
N GLN A 45 7.63 -9.94 17.47
CA GLN A 45 6.90 -11.08 16.92
C GLN A 45 7.56 -12.36 17.45
N ALA A 46 6.75 -13.32 17.89
CA ALA A 46 7.27 -14.63 18.28
C ALA A 46 7.72 -15.39 17.02
N PRO A 47 8.83 -16.15 17.06
CA PRO A 47 9.22 -17.01 15.95
C PRO A 47 8.14 -18.06 15.71
N LEU A 48 7.67 -18.18 14.47
CA LEU A 48 6.79 -19.27 14.06
C LEU A 48 7.60 -20.34 13.32
N ASP A 49 7.48 -21.58 13.80
CA ASP A 49 7.98 -22.77 13.11
C ASP A 49 6.94 -23.19 12.06
N LEU A 50 7.09 -22.66 10.85
CA LEU A 50 6.18 -22.93 9.75
C LEU A 50 6.63 -24.18 8.97
N LYS A 51 5.67 -24.94 8.43
CA LYS A 51 5.94 -26.06 7.54
C LYS A 51 5.07 -25.95 6.29
N TYR A 52 5.70 -25.97 5.12
CA TYR A 52 4.99 -26.02 3.84
C TYR A 52 5.43 -27.25 3.05
N ARG A 53 4.47 -28.11 2.69
CA ARG A 53 4.71 -29.38 1.97
C ARG A 53 5.83 -30.25 2.57
N GLY A 54 5.91 -30.27 3.91
CA GLY A 54 6.90 -31.05 4.66
C GLY A 54 8.25 -30.37 4.86
N ILE A 55 8.49 -29.20 4.26
CA ILE A 55 9.72 -28.42 4.43
C ILE A 55 9.49 -27.38 5.53
N ALA A 56 10.38 -27.34 6.53
CA ALA A 56 10.33 -26.38 7.62
C ALA A 56 10.95 -25.03 7.22
N TYR A 57 10.30 -23.94 7.62
CA TYR A 57 10.78 -22.58 7.43
C TYR A 57 10.52 -21.77 8.70
N SER A 58 11.48 -20.92 9.08
CA SER A 58 11.38 -20.00 10.21
C SER A 58 11.24 -18.55 9.72
N THR A 59 10.63 -17.69 10.54
CA THR A 59 10.35 -16.29 10.18
C THR A 59 11.53 -15.33 10.39
N TYR A 60 12.66 -15.79 10.94
CA TYR A 60 13.88 -14.99 11.14
C TYR A 60 15.10 -15.60 10.42
N GLN A 61 15.90 -14.73 9.80
CA GLN A 61 17.27 -14.92 9.26
C GLN A 61 17.67 -16.37 8.92
N THR A 62 17.56 -16.74 7.65
CA THR A 62 18.43 -17.76 7.06
C THR A 62 19.79 -17.10 6.82
N PRO A 63 20.86 -17.39 7.59
CA PRO A 63 22.21 -17.24 7.05
C PRO A 63 22.29 -18.12 5.80
N GLU A 64 22.96 -17.60 4.78
CA GLU A 64 23.23 -18.20 3.47
C GLU A 64 23.16 -19.74 3.46
N PRO A 65 22.30 -20.37 2.64
CA PRO A 65 22.17 -21.83 2.65
C PRO A 65 23.47 -22.45 2.14
N GLU A 66 24.23 -23.11 3.04
CA GLU A 66 25.18 -24.13 2.63
C GLU A 66 24.42 -25.17 1.79
N ALA A 67 24.94 -25.46 0.60
CA ALA A 67 24.32 -26.32 -0.39
C ALA A 67 24.10 -27.73 0.19
N VAL A 68 22.87 -28.00 0.65
CA VAL A 68 22.44 -29.35 0.98
C VAL A 68 22.05 -30.08 -0.30
N ASP A 69 22.79 -31.14 -0.62
CA ASP A 69 22.64 -31.98 -1.81
C ASP A 69 21.19 -32.51 -1.98
N ILE A 70 20.49 -32.00 -2.99
CA ILE A 70 19.07 -32.29 -3.32
C ILE A 70 18.95 -33.61 -4.13
N ALA A 71 19.82 -34.60 -3.92
CA ALA A 71 19.94 -35.74 -4.84
C ALA A 71 18.92 -36.87 -4.62
N THR A 72 18.13 -36.90 -3.54
CA THR A 72 17.34 -38.10 -3.17
C THR A 72 15.81 -37.99 -3.30
N HIS A 73 15.25 -36.87 -3.78
CA HIS A 73 13.78 -36.69 -3.81
C HIS A 73 13.15 -36.52 -5.20
N LEU A 74 13.79 -37.04 -6.25
CA LEU A 74 13.30 -36.94 -7.65
C LEU A 74 12.18 -37.92 -8.05
N ASN A 75 11.52 -38.61 -7.12
CA ASN A 75 10.44 -39.55 -7.48
C ASN A 75 9.14 -39.23 -6.74
N ARG A 76 8.53 -38.07 -7.03
CA ARG A 76 7.09 -37.90 -6.77
C ARG A 76 6.42 -37.18 -7.92
N THR A 77 5.78 -37.99 -8.76
CA THR A 77 4.85 -37.57 -9.80
C THR A 77 3.73 -36.73 -9.19
N PHE A 78 3.76 -35.42 -9.43
CA PHE A 78 2.64 -34.53 -9.15
C PHE A 78 1.92 -34.23 -10.46
N VAL A 79 0.65 -34.61 -10.48
CA VAL A 79 -0.33 -34.34 -11.53
C VAL A 79 -0.44 -32.83 -11.75
N ASN A 80 -0.34 -32.44 -13.01
CA ASN A 80 -0.28 -31.06 -13.50
C ASN A 80 -1.48 -30.22 -13.05
N SER A 81 -1.21 -29.08 -12.40
CA SER A 81 -2.10 -27.92 -12.41
C SER A 81 -1.32 -26.76 -13.04
N PRO A 82 -1.73 -26.23 -14.20
CA PRO A 82 -1.00 -25.15 -14.85
C PRO A 82 -1.34 -23.82 -14.17
N SER A 83 -0.59 -23.44 -13.15
CA SER A 83 -0.54 -22.03 -12.73
C SER A 83 0.60 -21.37 -13.48
N GLU A 84 0.34 -20.94 -14.73
CA GLU A 84 1.33 -20.29 -15.57
C GLU A 84 1.66 -18.87 -15.03
N PRO A 85 2.87 -18.62 -14.50
CA PRO A 85 3.28 -17.31 -13.99
C PRO A 85 3.26 -16.21 -15.08
N LEU A 86 3.34 -16.60 -16.35
CA LEU A 86 3.27 -15.73 -17.52
C LEU A 86 1.91 -15.00 -17.64
N THR A 87 0.80 -15.62 -17.24
CA THR A 87 -0.53 -15.00 -17.36
C THR A 87 -0.71 -13.82 -16.41
N ARG A 88 -0.12 -13.89 -15.21
CA ARG A 88 -0.20 -12.80 -14.23
C ARG A 88 0.60 -11.57 -14.67
N HIS A 89 1.81 -11.78 -15.19
CA HIS A 89 2.66 -10.70 -15.68
C HIS A 89 2.01 -9.95 -16.87
N LYS A 90 1.41 -10.69 -17.82
CA LYS A 90 0.67 -10.10 -18.95
C LYS A 90 -0.49 -9.21 -18.49
N ARG A 91 -1.29 -9.68 -17.52
CA ARG A 91 -2.40 -8.90 -16.95
C ARG A 91 -1.94 -7.60 -16.29
N PHE A 92 -0.79 -7.61 -15.62
CA PHE A 92 -0.22 -6.38 -15.04
C PHE A 92 0.22 -5.38 -16.10
N ILE A 93 0.85 -5.85 -17.18
CA ILE A 93 1.24 -5.00 -18.31
C ILE A 93 0.00 -4.39 -18.96
N GLU A 94 -1.04 -5.20 -19.21
CA GLU A 94 -2.31 -4.74 -19.80
C GLU A 94 -2.99 -3.68 -18.91
N ALA A 95 -3.06 -3.92 -17.60
CA ALA A 95 -3.64 -2.97 -16.66
C ALA A 95 -2.86 -1.64 -16.62
N ALA A 96 -1.53 -1.69 -16.66
CA ALA A 96 -0.68 -0.51 -16.72
C ALA A 96 -0.90 0.29 -18.02
N GLN A 97 -1.01 -0.40 -19.16
CA GLN A 97 -1.30 0.21 -20.46
C GLN A 97 -2.69 0.88 -20.47
N LEU A 98 -3.71 0.22 -19.92
CA LEU A 98 -5.06 0.76 -19.84
C LEU A 98 -5.13 1.97 -18.89
N HIS A 99 -4.49 1.89 -17.74
CA HIS A 99 -4.39 3.01 -16.79
C HIS A 99 -3.77 4.24 -17.46
N ARG A 100 -2.68 4.03 -18.19
CA ARG A 100 -2.00 5.06 -18.96
C ARG A 100 -2.90 5.69 -20.04
N ALA A 101 -3.60 4.88 -20.82
CA ALA A 101 -4.54 5.37 -21.83
C ALA A 101 -5.64 6.25 -21.20
N ASN A 102 -6.14 5.86 -20.02
CA ASN A 102 -7.12 6.65 -19.28
C ASN A 102 -6.58 8.00 -18.79
N ILE A 103 -5.32 8.04 -18.32
CA ILE A 103 -4.67 9.30 -17.92
C ILE A 103 -4.59 10.24 -19.12
N LEU A 104 -4.10 9.76 -20.28
CA LEU A 104 -3.98 10.57 -21.48
C LEU A 104 -5.33 11.12 -21.95
N LYS A 105 -6.35 10.25 -22.04
CA LYS A 105 -7.71 10.65 -22.43
C LYS A 105 -8.29 11.71 -21.50
N ARG A 106 -8.08 11.56 -20.18
CA ARG A 106 -8.57 12.55 -19.19
C ARG A 106 -7.82 13.88 -19.31
N LEU A 107 -6.51 13.84 -19.58
CA LEU A 107 -5.68 15.03 -19.74
C LEU A 107 -6.06 15.81 -21.01
N GLU A 108 -6.26 15.12 -22.14
CA GLU A 108 -6.76 15.72 -23.39
C GLU A 108 -8.12 16.40 -23.21
N HIS A 109 -9.06 15.72 -22.54
CA HIS A 109 -10.36 16.29 -22.23
C HIS A 109 -10.23 17.55 -21.37
N ARG A 110 -9.37 17.55 -20.34
CA ARG A 110 -9.12 18.72 -19.48
C ARG A 110 -8.51 19.88 -20.26
N ILE A 111 -7.60 19.61 -21.21
CA ILE A 111 -7.04 20.62 -22.10
C ILE A 111 -8.15 21.22 -22.97
N GLN A 112 -9.01 20.40 -23.55
CA GLN A 112 -10.10 20.87 -24.40
C GLN A 112 -11.09 21.75 -23.64
N VAL A 113 -11.42 21.37 -22.39
CA VAL A 113 -12.26 22.16 -21.50
C VAL A 113 -11.58 23.48 -21.09
N ALA A 114 -10.28 23.45 -20.77
CA ALA A 114 -9.54 24.68 -20.44
C ALA A 114 -9.47 25.63 -21.64
N ARG A 115 -9.28 25.10 -22.85
CA ARG A 115 -9.33 25.85 -24.11
C ARG A 115 -10.68 26.50 -24.37
N SER A 116 -11.78 25.76 -24.18
CA SER A 116 -13.12 26.32 -24.38
C SER A 116 -13.49 27.39 -23.36
N LYS A 117 -12.93 27.28 -22.13
CA LYS A 117 -13.12 28.27 -21.06
C LYS A 117 -12.18 29.47 -21.15
N GLY A 118 -11.07 29.37 -21.89
CA GLY A 118 -10.05 30.42 -21.97
C GLY A 118 -9.13 30.48 -20.73
N ASP A 119 -9.05 29.41 -19.94
CA ASP A 119 -8.22 29.36 -18.73
C ASP A 119 -6.73 29.12 -19.07
N VAL A 120 -6.02 30.22 -19.33
CA VAL A 120 -4.62 30.20 -19.82
C VAL A 120 -3.65 29.54 -18.82
N ASN A 121 -3.80 29.84 -17.52
CA ASN A 121 -2.96 29.27 -16.46
C ASN A 121 -3.12 27.74 -16.35
N LEU A 122 -4.37 27.26 -16.43
CA LEU A 122 -4.66 25.83 -16.35
C LEU A 122 -4.15 25.10 -17.59
N LEU A 123 -4.27 25.72 -18.77
CA LEU A 123 -3.77 25.18 -20.02
C LEU A 123 -2.24 24.99 -19.96
N GLN A 124 -1.50 26.00 -19.49
CA GLN A 124 -0.04 25.92 -19.32
C GLN A 124 0.37 24.78 -18.37
N GLN A 125 -0.32 24.62 -17.24
CA GLN A 125 -0.05 23.53 -16.30
C GLN A 125 -0.29 22.14 -16.93
N LEU A 126 -1.37 21.99 -17.70
CA LEU A 126 -1.71 20.73 -18.38
C LEU A 126 -0.72 20.38 -19.50
N GLU A 127 -0.17 21.38 -20.19
CA GLU A 127 0.88 21.17 -21.19
C GLU A 127 2.19 20.71 -20.56
N VAL A 128 2.56 21.26 -19.41
CA VAL A 128 3.71 20.78 -18.63
C VAL A 128 3.49 19.34 -18.15
N GLU A 129 2.31 19.02 -17.62
CA GLU A 129 1.96 17.65 -17.20
C GLU A 129 2.06 16.67 -18.38
N LYS A 130 1.66 17.08 -19.59
CA LYS A 130 1.82 16.28 -20.82
C LYS A 130 3.28 16.01 -21.15
N LEU A 131 4.15 17.01 -21.05
CA LEU A 131 5.58 16.86 -21.33
C LEU A 131 6.26 15.93 -20.33
N GLN A 132 5.95 16.08 -19.04
CA GLN A 132 6.49 15.22 -17.98
C GLN A 132 6.13 13.74 -18.19
N LEU A 133 4.89 13.45 -18.62
CA LEU A 133 4.48 12.08 -18.93
C LEU A 133 5.21 11.50 -20.15
N VAL A 134 5.64 12.33 -21.10
CA VAL A 134 6.45 11.90 -22.25
C VAL A 134 7.89 11.63 -21.81
N GLU A 135 8.47 12.49 -20.97
CA GLU A 135 9.82 12.34 -20.44
C GLU A 135 9.95 11.12 -19.51
N SER A 136 8.94 10.84 -18.68
CA SER A 136 8.93 9.69 -17.77
C SER A 136 8.87 8.31 -18.47
N GLN A 137 8.85 8.28 -19.80
CA GLN A 137 8.84 7.06 -20.60
C GLN A 137 10.15 6.78 -21.35
N ARG A 138 11.07 7.74 -21.37
CA ARG A 138 12.43 7.52 -21.85
C ARG A 138 13.27 6.87 -20.76
#